data_AF-A0A6L7VPG1-F1
#
_entry.id   AF-A0A6L7VPG1-F1
#
_cell.length_a   1.000
_cell.length_b   1.000
_cell.length_c   1.000
_cell.angle_alpha   90.00
_cell.angle_beta   90.00
_cell.angle_gamma   90.00
#
_symmetry.space_group_name_H-M   'P 1'
#
loop_
_entity.id
_entity.type
_entity.pdbx_description
1 polymer ?
#
loop_
_entity_poly.entity_id
_entity_poly.type
_entity_poly.pdbx_seq_one_letter_code
_entity_poly.pdbx_strand_id
1 'polypeptide(L)'
;MRTYRQGTVLGLTVAEIFLLLVFLLLFALLLRQILQEEEEVKAAESSKSSSPVIWKRPDRVETLVEARVELAKAEQAVAALELQRNQTASLLARAEQLALREQTLRRKGENPPCWYQIVSDGKGGTREKPSYAFSIAIYEDSVELAPSEIPPGGAFDDGDRTYAEEWELVGVDRLPYGQRLSDAEFQTTVSSMVDLAKTRQVRTYECVFFVKVWDKTPTDAKERWKSAHDKLIEGVFGAYQVINDPWVAISRPYSSQESD
;
A
#
# COMPACT_ATOMS: atom_id res chain seq x y z
N MET A 1 3.03 48.23 5.90
CA MET A 1 3.25 47.14 4.91
C MET A 1 1.90 46.66 4.37
N ARG A 2 1.39 47.21 3.26
CA ARG A 2 0.08 46.81 2.66
C ARG A 2 0.10 46.80 1.11
N THR A 3 1.26 46.70 0.49
CA THR A 3 1.42 46.87 -0.97
C THR A 3 1.63 45.56 -1.74
N TYR A 4 1.67 44.40 -1.08
CA TYR A 4 2.04 43.13 -1.72
C TYR A 4 0.86 42.29 -2.26
N ARG A 5 -0.40 42.76 -2.14
CA ARG A 5 -1.59 41.97 -2.54
C ARG A 5 -2.17 42.31 -3.92
N GLN A 6 -1.66 43.32 -4.61
CA GLN A 6 -2.19 43.72 -5.93
C GLN A 6 -1.54 43.00 -7.12
N GLY A 7 -0.34 42.44 -6.95
CA GLY A 7 0.36 41.72 -8.03
C GLY A 7 -0.24 40.35 -8.38
N THR A 8 -0.87 39.66 -7.42
CA THR A 8 -1.38 38.30 -7.61
C THR A 8 -2.64 38.25 -8.47
N VAL A 9 -3.48 39.29 -8.42
CA VAL A 9 -4.71 39.37 -9.19
C VAL A 9 -4.41 39.60 -10.68
N LEU A 10 -3.35 40.36 -10.99
CA LEU A 10 -2.93 40.60 -12.37
C LEU A 10 -2.27 39.37 -13.02
N GLY A 11 -1.53 38.57 -12.24
CA GLY A 11 -0.92 37.34 -12.74
C GLY A 11 -1.95 36.27 -13.11
N LEU A 12 -3.06 36.20 -12.38
CA LEU A 12 -4.14 35.24 -12.63
C LEU A 12 -4.85 35.51 -13.97
N THR A 13 -5.13 36.78 -14.28
CA THR A 13 -5.84 37.15 -15.51
C THR A 13 -4.99 36.92 -16.76
N VAL A 14 -3.68 37.12 -16.70
CA VAL A 14 -2.78 36.85 -17.83
C VAL A 14 -2.68 35.34 -18.10
N ALA A 15 -2.58 34.52 -17.06
CA ALA A 15 -2.55 33.07 -17.21
C ALA A 15 -3.85 32.51 -17.80
N GLU A 16 -5.00 33.04 -17.38
CA GLU A 16 -6.31 32.64 -17.90
C GLU A 16 -6.48 32.98 -19.39
N ILE A 17 -6.07 34.18 -19.80
CA ILE A 17 -6.10 34.59 -21.22
C ILE A 17 -5.19 33.67 -22.05
N PHE A 18 -4.01 33.34 -21.54
CA PHE A 18 -3.09 32.42 -22.24
C PHE A 18 -3.70 31.03 -22.40
N LEU A 19 -4.35 30.49 -21.37
CA LEU A 19 -5.05 29.20 -21.44
C LEU A 19 -6.18 29.22 -22.47
N LEU A 20 -6.97 30.30 -22.54
CA LEU A 20 -8.04 30.44 -23.54
C LEU A 20 -7.49 30.47 -24.97
N LEU A 21 -6.36 31.14 -25.20
CA LEU A 21 -5.72 31.18 -26.52
C LEU A 21 -5.20 29.80 -26.95
N VAL A 22 -4.56 29.07 -26.05
CA VAL A 22 -4.09 27.70 -26.32
C VAL A 22 -5.28 26.78 -26.61
N PHE A 23 -6.36 26.89 -25.84
CA PHE A 23 -7.58 26.12 -26.04
C PHE A 23 -8.20 26.37 -27.42
N LEU A 24 -8.34 27.63 -27.84
CA LEU A 24 -8.85 27.98 -29.16
C LEU A 24 -7.98 27.44 -30.30
N LEU A 25 -6.66 27.47 -30.13
CA LEU A 25 -5.72 26.94 -31.12
C LEU A 25 -5.84 25.41 -31.26
N LEU A 26 -5.94 24.68 -30.14
CA LEU A 26 -6.17 23.24 -30.15
C LEU A 26 -7.52 22.88 -30.78
N PHE A 27 -8.57 23.65 -30.47
CA PHE A 27 -9.89 23.45 -31.05
C PHE A 27 -9.91 23.64 -32.57
N ALA A 28 -9.21 24.66 -33.08
CA ALA A 28 -9.07 24.89 -34.52
C ALA A 28 -8.32 23.74 -35.23
N LEU A 29 -7.29 23.17 -34.61
CA LEU A 29 -6.58 22.00 -35.15
C LEU A 29 -7.46 20.75 -35.20
N LEU A 30 -8.28 20.54 -34.18
CA LEU A 30 -9.20 19.40 -34.10
C LEU A 30 -10.32 19.50 -35.17
N LEU A 31 -10.89 20.70 -35.34
CA LEU A 31 -11.83 21.00 -36.43
C LEU A 31 -11.23 20.73 -37.80
N ARG A 32 -9.96 21.08 -38.00
CA ARG A 32 -9.27 20.83 -39.27
C ARG A 32 -9.12 19.33 -39.55
N GLN A 33 -8.82 18.51 -38.54
CA GLN A 33 -8.73 17.05 -38.72
C GLN A 33 -10.07 16.43 -39.12
N ILE A 34 -11.16 16.83 -38.46
CA ILE A 34 -12.51 16.33 -38.77
C ILE A 34 -12.90 16.66 -40.22
N LEU A 35 -12.57 17.87 -40.70
CA LEU A 35 -12.87 18.27 -42.07
C LEU A 35 -12.05 17.52 -43.13
N GLN A 36 -10.81 17.10 -42.80
CA GLN A 36 -9.99 16.33 -43.74
C GLN A 36 -10.49 14.89 -43.92
N GLU A 37 -11.00 14.25 -42.86
CA GLU A 37 -11.54 12.89 -42.95
C GLU A 37 -12.77 12.80 -43.86
N GLU A 38 -13.65 13.82 -43.87
CA GLU A 38 -14.80 13.83 -44.78
C GLU A 38 -14.40 13.91 -46.26
N GLU A 39 -13.28 14.55 -46.58
CA GLU A 39 -12.81 14.72 -47.96
C GLU A 39 -12.22 13.39 -48.49
N GLU A 40 -11.50 12.65 -47.65
CA GLU A 40 -10.96 11.33 -47.99
C GLU A 40 -12.04 10.27 -48.19
N VAL A 41 -13.10 10.29 -47.37
CA VAL A 41 -14.24 9.36 -47.52
C VAL A 41 -14.99 9.60 -48.84
N LYS A 42 -15.21 10.86 -49.22
CA LYS A 42 -15.85 11.21 -50.50
C LYS A 42 -14.98 10.84 -51.71
N ALA A 43 -13.66 10.97 -51.61
CA ALA A 43 -12.73 10.52 -52.65
C ALA A 43 -12.72 8.99 -52.80
N ALA A 44 -12.82 8.25 -51.69
CA ALA A 44 -12.84 6.79 -51.73
C ALA A 44 -14.12 6.22 -52.38
N GLU A 45 -15.29 6.84 -52.14
CA GLU A 45 -16.56 6.38 -52.71
C GLU A 45 -16.66 6.61 -54.22
N SER A 46 -16.00 7.65 -54.76
CA SER A 46 -15.98 7.94 -56.20
C SER A 46 -15.19 6.92 -57.03
N SER A 47 -14.38 6.06 -56.39
CA SER A 47 -13.48 5.12 -57.09
C SER A 47 -14.08 3.72 -57.32
N LYS A 48 -15.23 3.39 -56.73
CA LYS A 48 -15.89 2.07 -56.90
C LYS A 48 -16.86 2.05 -58.09
N SER A 49 -16.32 2.34 -59.29
CA SER A 49 -17.01 2.09 -60.57
C SER A 49 -16.72 0.66 -61.05
N SER A 50 -17.75 -0.18 -60.88
CA SER A 50 -18.07 -1.43 -61.59
C SER A 50 -17.01 -2.05 -62.53
N SER A 51 -16.42 -3.17 -62.09
CA SER A 51 -16.00 -4.24 -63.00
C SER A 51 -16.72 -5.54 -62.61
N PRO A 52 -17.38 -6.23 -63.55
CA PRO A 52 -18.05 -7.49 -63.26
C PRO A 52 -17.02 -8.60 -63.05
N VAL A 53 -16.85 -9.02 -61.79
CA VAL A 53 -15.99 -10.16 -61.43
C VAL A 53 -16.70 -11.46 -61.87
N ILE A 54 -16.12 -12.12 -62.88
CA ILE A 54 -16.53 -13.45 -63.35
C ILE A 54 -16.02 -14.49 -62.35
N TRP A 55 -16.91 -15.00 -61.50
CA TRP A 55 -16.61 -16.06 -60.55
C TRP A 55 -16.54 -17.42 -61.25
N LYS A 56 -15.34 -17.89 -61.59
CA LYS A 56 -15.11 -19.33 -61.80
C LYS A 56 -15.32 -20.01 -60.44
N ARG A 57 -16.28 -20.94 -60.32
CA ARG A 57 -16.46 -21.79 -59.12
C ARG A 57 -15.26 -22.74 -59.01
N PRO A 58 -14.33 -22.54 -58.06
CA PRO A 58 -13.41 -23.58 -57.66
C PRO A 58 -14.20 -24.56 -56.76
N ASP A 59 -13.65 -25.74 -56.47
CA ASP A 59 -14.22 -26.68 -55.50
C ASP A 59 -14.38 -26.02 -54.11
N ARG A 60 -15.55 -25.41 -53.89
CA ARG A 60 -15.86 -24.52 -52.75
C ARG A 60 -15.80 -25.20 -51.38
N VAL A 61 -15.78 -26.52 -51.34
CA VAL A 61 -15.95 -27.26 -50.09
C VAL A 61 -14.67 -27.25 -49.26
N GLU A 62 -13.50 -27.44 -49.87
CA GLU A 62 -12.21 -27.49 -49.17
C GLU A 62 -11.86 -26.13 -48.55
N THR A 63 -12.05 -25.05 -49.31
CA THR A 63 -11.84 -23.67 -48.84
C THR A 63 -12.74 -23.28 -47.67
N LEU A 64 -13.95 -23.86 -47.57
CA LEU A 64 -14.88 -23.58 -46.47
C LEU A 64 -14.48 -24.31 -45.17
N VAL A 65 -13.90 -25.51 -45.29
CA VAL A 65 -13.41 -26.27 -44.13
C VAL A 65 -12.20 -25.57 -43.54
N GLU A 66 -11.24 -25.14 -44.37
CA GLU A 66 -10.07 -24.38 -43.92
C GLU A 66 -10.49 -23.07 -43.24
N ALA A 67 -11.42 -22.31 -43.84
CA ALA A 67 -11.93 -21.09 -43.24
C ALA A 67 -12.60 -21.32 -41.87
N ARG A 68 -13.29 -22.45 -41.66
CA ARG A 68 -13.88 -22.80 -40.37
C ARG A 68 -12.83 -23.14 -39.31
N VAL A 69 -11.76 -23.84 -39.72
CA VAL A 69 -10.65 -24.16 -38.81
C VAL A 69 -9.93 -22.89 -38.38
N GLU A 70 -9.65 -21.98 -39.32
CA GLU A 70 -9.02 -20.69 -39.01
C GLU A 70 -9.93 -19.80 -38.15
N LEU A 71 -11.25 -19.80 -38.40
CA LEU A 71 -12.21 -19.09 -37.55
C LEU A 71 -12.21 -19.65 -36.12
N ALA A 72 -12.24 -20.97 -35.94
CA ALA A 72 -12.21 -21.60 -34.62
C ALA A 72 -10.89 -21.29 -33.87
N LYS A 73 -9.74 -21.25 -34.57
CA LYS A 73 -8.46 -20.83 -33.97
C LYS A 73 -8.49 -19.37 -33.56
N ALA A 74 -9.05 -18.50 -34.39
CA ALA A 74 -9.18 -17.07 -34.08
C ALA A 74 -10.07 -16.85 -32.86
N GLU A 75 -11.19 -17.57 -32.75
CA GLU A 75 -12.09 -17.51 -31.58
C GLU A 75 -11.36 -17.95 -30.29
N GLN A 76 -10.58 -19.03 -30.36
CA GLN A 76 -9.76 -19.47 -29.22
C GLN A 76 -8.70 -18.44 -28.81
N ALA A 77 -8.04 -17.82 -29.79
CA ALA A 77 -7.05 -16.77 -29.54
C ALA A 77 -7.68 -15.53 -28.88
N VAL A 78 -8.87 -15.12 -29.34
CA VAL A 78 -9.62 -14.01 -28.73
C VAL A 78 -9.99 -14.33 -27.29
N ALA A 79 -10.52 -15.53 -27.01
CA ALA A 79 -10.86 -15.93 -25.65
C ALA A 79 -9.64 -15.95 -24.71
N ALA A 80 -8.47 -16.40 -25.20
CA ALA A 80 -7.23 -16.37 -24.43
C ALA A 80 -6.77 -14.93 -24.13
N LEU A 81 -6.87 -14.02 -25.11
CA LEU A 81 -6.52 -12.61 -24.94
C LEU A 81 -7.46 -11.90 -23.96
N GLU A 82 -8.76 -12.21 -23.98
CA GLU A 82 -9.73 -11.68 -23.01
C GLU A 82 -9.41 -12.12 -21.58
N LEU A 83 -9.06 -13.39 -21.39
CA LEU A 83 -8.62 -13.90 -20.10
C LEU A 83 -7.37 -13.16 -19.59
N GLN A 84 -6.36 -12.99 -20.46
CA GLN A 84 -5.15 -12.27 -20.12
C GLN A 84 -5.44 -10.80 -19.79
N ARG A 85 -6.30 -10.13 -20.57
CA ARG A 85 -6.73 -8.75 -20.29
C ARG A 85 -7.39 -8.65 -18.92
N ASN A 86 -8.29 -9.57 -18.57
CA ASN A 86 -8.96 -9.56 -17.26
C ASN A 86 -7.96 -9.77 -16.11
N GLN A 87 -6.97 -10.66 -16.28
CA GLN A 87 -5.89 -10.83 -15.32
C GLN A 87 -5.07 -9.54 -15.15
N THR A 88 -4.65 -8.91 -16.24
CA THR A 88 -3.88 -7.65 -16.18
C THR A 88 -4.68 -6.50 -15.56
N ALA A 89 -5.98 -6.39 -15.86
CA ALA A 89 -6.85 -5.40 -15.26
C ALA A 89 -6.97 -5.59 -13.74
N SER A 90 -7.08 -6.84 -13.27
CA SER A 90 -7.13 -7.14 -11.83
C SER A 90 -5.82 -6.77 -11.11
N LEU A 91 -4.67 -7.04 -11.73
CA LEU A 91 -3.36 -6.67 -11.19
C LEU A 91 -3.17 -5.15 -11.14
N LEU A 92 -3.61 -4.44 -12.18
CA LEU A 92 -3.53 -2.99 -12.26
C LEU A 92 -4.42 -2.33 -11.20
N ALA A 93 -5.65 -2.82 -11.01
CA ALA A 93 -6.53 -2.35 -9.94
C ALA A 93 -5.91 -2.55 -8.54
N ARG A 94 -5.26 -3.70 -8.29
CA ARG A 94 -4.52 -3.93 -7.03
C ARG A 94 -3.36 -2.96 -6.87
N ALA A 95 -2.59 -2.72 -7.93
CA ALA A 95 -1.46 -1.79 -7.91
C ALA A 95 -1.90 -0.34 -7.66
N GLU A 96 -2.99 0.11 -8.28
CA GLU A 96 -3.58 1.44 -8.05
C GLU A 96 -4.06 1.61 -6.60
N GLN A 97 -4.70 0.58 -6.04
CA GLN A 97 -5.13 0.58 -4.65
C GLN A 97 -3.93 0.70 -3.68
N LEU A 98 -2.85 -0.04 -3.93
CA LEU A 98 -1.61 0.06 -3.16
C LEU A 98 -0.96 1.44 -3.29
N ALA A 99 -0.91 2.01 -4.50
CA ALA A 99 -0.35 3.35 -4.73
C ALA A 99 -1.16 4.44 -4.03
N LEU A 100 -2.50 4.37 -4.08
CA LEU A 100 -3.37 5.30 -3.37
C LEU A 100 -3.16 5.19 -1.85
N ARG A 101 -3.00 3.97 -1.33
CA ARG A 101 -2.68 3.70 0.07
C ARG A 101 -1.35 4.33 0.48
N GLU A 102 -0.29 4.16 -0.30
CA GLU A 102 0.99 4.82 -0.01
C GLU A 102 0.85 6.35 0.01
N GLN A 103 0.04 6.91 -0.89
CA GLN A 103 -0.18 8.35 -0.95
C GLN A 103 -0.95 8.87 0.27
N THR A 104 -1.97 8.14 0.75
CA THR A 104 -2.74 8.55 1.93
C THR A 104 -1.91 8.48 3.20
N LEU A 105 -1.05 7.47 3.33
CA LEU A 105 -0.12 7.32 4.46
C LEU A 105 0.89 8.46 4.50
N ARG A 106 1.49 8.82 3.36
CA ARG A 106 2.45 9.95 3.29
C ARG A 106 1.85 11.30 3.66
N ARG A 107 0.57 11.53 3.40
CA ARG A 107 -0.08 12.83 3.62
C ARG A 107 -0.35 13.16 5.08
N LYS A 108 -0.46 12.15 5.95
CA LYS A 108 -0.85 12.38 7.35
C LYS A 108 0.34 12.62 8.29
N GLY A 109 1.58 12.40 7.84
CA GLY A 109 2.73 12.40 8.74
C GLY A 109 2.63 11.32 9.83
N GLU A 110 1.69 10.39 9.68
CA GLU A 110 1.45 9.26 10.57
C GLU A 110 2.21 8.08 9.99
N ASN A 111 3.15 7.53 10.77
CA ASN A 111 3.84 6.31 10.37
C ASN A 111 2.85 5.13 10.47
N PRO A 112 2.60 4.39 9.37
CA PRO A 112 1.66 3.27 9.38
C PRO A 112 2.16 2.13 10.28
N PRO A 113 1.26 1.34 10.90
CA PRO A 113 1.65 0.15 11.62
C PRO A 113 2.25 -0.89 10.66
N CYS A 114 3.36 -1.52 11.08
CA CYS A 114 3.89 -2.69 10.36
C CYS A 114 2.91 -3.87 10.42
N TRP A 115 2.25 -4.05 11.57
CA TRP A 115 1.29 -5.12 11.81
C TRP A 115 -0.05 -4.54 12.25
N TYR A 116 -1.15 -4.99 11.64
CA TYR A 116 -2.48 -4.48 11.95
C TYR A 116 -3.57 -5.52 11.67
N GLN A 117 -4.76 -5.27 12.19
CA GLN A 117 -5.96 -6.04 11.92
C GLN A 117 -6.98 -5.13 11.24
N ILE A 118 -7.64 -5.63 10.20
CA ILE A 118 -8.78 -4.96 9.61
C ILE A 118 -9.97 -5.23 10.53
N VAL A 119 -10.48 -4.19 11.19
CA VAL A 119 -11.64 -4.26 12.06
C VAL A 119 -12.76 -3.39 11.51
N SER A 120 -14.03 -3.76 11.74
CA SER A 120 -15.13 -2.87 11.39
C SER A 120 -15.08 -1.58 12.22
N ASP A 121 -15.40 -0.46 11.59
CA ASP A 121 -15.49 0.84 12.25
C ASP A 121 -16.87 1.09 12.91
N GLY A 122 -17.80 0.13 12.79
CA GLY A 122 -19.18 0.25 13.28
C GLY A 122 -20.11 1.11 12.42
N LYS A 123 -19.62 1.74 11.36
CA LYS A 123 -20.37 2.57 10.40
C LYS A 123 -20.48 1.91 9.02
N GLY A 124 -20.20 0.62 8.94
CA GLY A 124 -20.15 -0.14 7.69
C GLY A 124 -18.82 0.01 6.92
N GLY A 125 -17.86 0.75 7.48
CA GLY A 125 -16.49 0.79 7.00
C GLY A 125 -15.59 -0.20 7.73
N THR A 126 -14.34 -0.24 7.29
CA THR A 126 -13.25 -0.93 7.97
C THR A 126 -12.16 0.06 8.34
N ARG A 127 -11.44 -0.24 9.42
CA ARG A 127 -10.27 0.52 9.86
C ARG A 127 -9.14 -0.44 10.22
N GLU A 128 -7.92 0.04 10.06
CA GLU A 128 -6.73 -0.67 10.52
C GLU A 128 -6.58 -0.44 12.04
N LYS A 129 -6.51 -1.54 12.80
CA LYS A 129 -6.19 -1.52 14.22
C LYS A 129 -4.78 -2.09 14.40
N PRO A 130 -3.81 -1.32 14.92
CA PRO A 130 -2.46 -1.82 15.13
C PRO A 130 -2.43 -3.11 15.96
N SER A 131 -1.58 -4.04 15.55
CA SER A 131 -1.22 -5.23 16.33
C SER A 131 0.06 -4.94 17.09
N TYR A 132 0.09 -5.36 18.35
CA TYR A 132 1.21 -5.08 19.24
C TYR A 132 2.25 -6.20 19.12
N ALA A 133 3.49 -5.81 18.83
CA ALA A 133 4.61 -6.75 18.71
C ALA A 133 4.95 -7.39 20.05
N PHE A 134 5.07 -6.56 21.08
CA PHE A 134 5.38 -6.96 22.45
C PHE A 134 4.95 -5.84 23.42
N SER A 135 5.20 -6.10 24.69
CA SER A 135 4.86 -5.27 25.83
C SER A 135 6.14 -4.73 26.49
N ILE A 136 6.10 -3.50 26.97
CA ILE A 136 7.22 -2.83 27.66
C ILE A 136 6.76 -2.34 29.02
N ALA A 137 7.44 -2.72 30.09
CA ALA A 137 7.29 -2.09 31.39
C ALA A 137 8.47 -1.14 31.66
N ILE A 138 8.17 0.11 32.01
CA ILE A 138 9.18 1.10 32.39
C ILE A 138 9.31 1.13 33.91
N TYR A 139 10.54 0.96 34.40
CA TYR A 139 10.90 1.09 35.81
C TYR A 139 11.80 2.30 36.03
N GLU A 140 12.18 2.55 37.28
CA GLU A 140 12.99 3.70 37.68
C GLU A 140 14.34 3.79 36.93
N ASP A 141 15.02 2.65 36.76
CA ASP A 141 16.36 2.55 36.20
C ASP A 141 16.47 1.65 34.95
N SER A 142 15.37 1.01 34.59
CA SER A 142 15.37 -0.09 33.61
C SER A 142 14.06 -0.17 32.83
N VAL A 143 14.07 -0.97 31.78
CA VAL A 143 12.90 -1.41 31.04
C VAL A 143 12.88 -2.94 30.96
N GLU A 144 11.69 -3.52 30.92
CA GLU A 144 11.48 -4.97 30.79
C GLU A 144 10.58 -5.26 29.60
N LEU A 145 10.96 -6.25 28.79
CA LEU A 145 10.15 -6.70 27.66
C LEU A 145 9.31 -7.91 28.08
N ALA A 146 8.05 -7.95 27.64
CA ALA A 146 7.21 -9.13 27.73
C ALA A 146 6.60 -9.48 26.37
N PRO A 147 6.47 -10.77 26.04
CA PRO A 147 5.92 -11.19 24.75
C PRO A 147 4.43 -10.80 24.65
N SER A 148 3.97 -10.53 23.43
CA SER A 148 2.54 -10.37 23.17
C SER A 148 1.80 -11.71 23.33
N GLU A 149 0.57 -11.67 23.85
CA GLU A 149 -0.31 -12.85 24.00
C GLU A 149 -0.74 -13.43 22.66
N ILE A 150 -0.84 -12.57 21.64
CA ILE A 150 -1.31 -12.95 20.32
C ILE A 150 -0.13 -12.73 19.37
N PRO A 151 0.51 -13.80 18.86
CA PRO A 151 1.45 -13.62 17.76
C PRO A 151 0.69 -12.95 16.60
N PRO A 152 1.26 -11.92 15.96
CA PRO A 152 0.68 -11.38 14.74
C PRO A 152 0.57 -12.53 13.74
N GLY A 153 -0.64 -12.78 13.25
CA GLY A 153 -0.96 -14.04 12.55
C GLY A 153 -2.45 -14.43 12.58
N GLY A 154 -3.27 -13.72 13.37
CA GLY A 154 -4.72 -13.90 13.36
C GLY A 154 -5.38 -13.43 12.06
N ALA A 155 -5.59 -14.36 11.11
CA ALA A 155 -6.60 -14.42 10.04
C ALA A 155 -6.76 -13.28 9.01
N PHE A 156 -6.14 -12.12 9.15
CA PHE A 156 -6.32 -11.00 8.21
C PHE A 156 -4.99 -10.33 7.86
N ASP A 157 -4.14 -11.09 7.18
CA ASP A 157 -2.96 -10.59 6.46
C ASP A 157 -3.42 -10.04 5.10
N ASP A 158 -2.96 -8.84 4.74
CA ASP A 158 -3.29 -8.13 3.49
C ASP A 158 -2.51 -8.63 2.27
N GLY A 159 -1.75 -9.72 2.41
CA GLY A 159 -1.60 -10.71 1.34
C GLY A 159 -0.34 -10.62 0.48
N ASP A 160 0.81 -10.26 1.07
CA ASP A 160 2.12 -10.38 0.41
C ASP A 160 3.11 -11.31 1.16
N ARG A 161 3.07 -11.39 2.50
CA ARG A 161 3.82 -12.35 3.33
C ARG A 161 3.06 -12.65 4.61
N THR A 162 3.09 -13.89 5.06
CA THR A 162 2.46 -14.25 6.34
C THR A 162 3.16 -13.51 7.48
N TYR A 163 2.39 -13.01 8.46
CA TYR A 163 2.96 -12.37 9.65
C TYR A 163 3.99 -13.25 10.37
N ALA A 164 3.89 -14.58 10.24
CA ALA A 164 4.86 -15.52 10.78
C ALA A 164 6.26 -15.36 10.16
N GLU A 165 6.35 -15.18 8.84
CA GLU A 165 7.62 -14.93 8.15
C GLU A 165 8.23 -13.58 8.57
N GLU A 166 7.40 -12.54 8.70
CA GLU A 166 7.85 -11.24 9.17
C GLU A 166 8.32 -11.30 10.63
N TRP A 167 7.63 -12.05 11.47
CA TRP A 167 7.98 -12.25 12.87
C TRP A 167 9.35 -12.92 13.03
N GLU A 168 9.62 -13.96 12.23
CA GLU A 168 10.92 -14.63 12.19
C GLU A 168 12.01 -13.71 11.66
N LEU A 169 11.74 -12.98 10.56
CA LEU A 169 12.67 -12.03 9.94
C LEU A 169 13.09 -10.93 10.93
N VAL A 170 12.12 -10.37 11.65
CA VAL A 170 12.36 -9.31 12.64
C VAL A 170 13.05 -9.85 13.89
N GLY A 171 12.95 -11.14 14.16
CA GLY A 171 13.60 -11.80 15.29
C GLY A 171 12.93 -11.49 16.63
N VAL A 172 11.61 -11.28 16.65
CA VAL A 172 10.89 -10.91 17.87
C VAL A 172 10.98 -11.99 18.95
N ASP A 173 11.10 -13.26 18.59
CA ASP A 173 11.31 -14.35 19.56
C ASP A 173 12.70 -14.35 20.21
N ARG A 174 13.68 -13.62 19.64
CA ARG A 174 15.05 -13.54 20.15
C ARG A 174 15.25 -12.39 21.14
N LEU A 175 14.21 -11.60 21.41
CA LEU A 175 14.28 -10.52 22.38
C LEU A 175 14.47 -11.07 23.80
N PRO A 176 15.25 -10.39 24.67
CA PRO A 176 15.53 -10.83 26.03
C PRO A 176 14.34 -10.57 26.97
N TYR A 177 13.23 -11.29 26.74
CA TYR A 177 12.03 -11.18 27.55
C TYR A 177 12.27 -11.48 29.03
N GLY A 178 11.63 -10.72 29.91
CA GLY A 178 11.75 -10.84 31.37
C GLY A 178 13.09 -10.36 31.95
N GLN A 179 14.01 -9.85 31.11
CA GLN A 179 15.26 -9.23 31.58
C GLN A 179 15.09 -7.72 31.75
N ARG A 180 15.70 -7.17 32.80
CA ARG A 180 15.83 -5.72 32.98
C ARG A 180 16.97 -5.20 32.15
N LEU A 181 16.65 -4.31 31.22
CA LEU A 181 17.60 -3.65 30.34
C LEU A 181 17.73 -2.19 30.77
N SER A 182 18.96 -1.65 30.73
CA SER A 182 19.16 -0.21 30.71
C SER A 182 18.62 0.39 29.41
N ASP A 183 18.43 1.71 29.37
CA ASP A 183 17.94 2.41 28.17
C ASP A 183 18.85 2.17 26.94
N ALA A 184 20.17 2.09 27.13
CA ALA A 184 21.13 1.85 26.06
C ALA A 184 21.07 0.39 25.55
N GLU A 185 20.95 -0.57 26.45
CA GLU A 185 20.78 -1.98 26.09
C GLU A 185 19.46 -2.21 25.35
N PHE A 186 18.38 -1.56 25.80
CA PHE A 186 17.09 -1.60 25.12
C PHE A 186 17.19 -1.05 23.70
N GLN A 187 17.77 0.14 23.51
CA GLN A 187 17.95 0.73 22.17
C GLN A 187 18.74 -0.19 21.25
N THR A 188 19.85 -0.75 21.75
CA THR A 188 20.68 -1.69 20.99
C THR A 188 19.89 -2.93 20.61
N THR A 189 19.15 -3.51 21.57
CA THR A 189 18.34 -4.72 21.40
C THR A 189 17.27 -4.56 20.32
N VAL A 190 16.62 -3.40 20.24
CA VAL A 190 15.52 -3.18 19.29
C VAL A 190 15.94 -2.51 17.99
N SER A 191 17.18 -2.03 17.88
CA SER A 191 17.65 -1.26 16.72
C SER A 191 17.46 -1.97 15.38
N SER A 192 17.80 -3.26 15.30
CA SER A 192 17.66 -4.05 14.08
C SER A 192 16.22 -4.13 13.60
N MET A 193 15.27 -4.34 14.51
CA MET A 193 13.83 -4.37 14.23
C MET A 193 13.35 -3.04 13.64
N VAL A 194 13.83 -1.94 14.22
CA VAL A 194 13.48 -0.57 13.79
C VAL A 194 14.07 -0.26 12.42
N ASP A 195 15.30 -0.68 12.19
CA ASP A 195 15.98 -0.49 10.91
C ASP A 195 15.29 -1.28 9.79
N LEU A 196 14.84 -2.51 10.05
CA LEU A 196 14.08 -3.31 9.08
C LEU A 196 12.76 -2.61 8.69
N ALA A 197 12.07 -2.01 9.67
CA ALA A 197 10.82 -1.27 9.42
C ALA A 197 11.05 0.01 8.61
N LYS A 198 12.12 0.76 8.91
CA LYS A 198 12.49 2.00 8.19
C LYS A 198 13.05 1.73 6.80
N THR A 199 13.76 0.63 6.61
CA THR A 199 14.38 0.27 5.33
C THR A 199 13.44 -0.53 4.40
N ARG A 200 12.15 -0.65 4.76
CA ARG A 200 11.12 -1.30 3.93
C ARG A 200 11.44 -2.78 3.64
N GLN A 201 12.10 -3.44 4.60
CA GLN A 201 12.40 -4.87 4.51
C GLN A 201 11.25 -5.73 5.05
N VAL A 202 10.45 -5.16 5.96
CA VAL A 202 9.23 -5.79 6.49
C VAL A 202 8.08 -5.59 5.50
N ARG A 203 7.81 -4.34 5.12
CA ARG A 203 6.74 -3.95 4.19
C ARG A 203 7.31 -3.13 3.04
N THR A 204 6.57 -3.04 1.93
CA THR A 204 6.94 -2.20 0.77
C THR A 204 7.01 -0.70 1.09
N TYR A 205 6.50 -0.30 2.25
CA TYR A 205 6.49 1.06 2.78
C TYR A 205 7.21 1.15 4.14
N GLU A 206 7.62 2.37 4.51
CA GLU A 206 8.14 2.65 5.85
C GLU A 206 7.02 2.50 6.88
N CYS A 207 7.26 1.69 7.90
CA CYS A 207 6.28 1.40 8.93
C CYS A 207 6.87 1.51 10.34
N VAL A 208 6.02 1.50 11.36
CA VAL A 208 6.42 1.43 12.77
C VAL A 208 5.75 0.25 13.46
N PHE A 209 6.49 -0.42 14.33
CA PHE A 209 5.90 -1.43 15.20
C PHE A 209 5.19 -0.76 16.36
N PHE A 210 4.04 -1.32 16.74
CA PHE A 210 3.30 -0.86 17.90
C PHE A 210 3.62 -1.72 19.11
N VAL A 211 3.74 -1.09 20.27
CA VAL A 211 4.02 -1.73 21.56
C VAL A 211 3.03 -1.26 22.61
N LYS A 212 2.71 -2.13 23.56
CA LYS A 212 1.96 -1.74 24.75
C LYS A 212 2.96 -1.29 25.82
N VAL A 213 2.66 -0.19 26.52
CA VAL A 213 3.57 0.37 27.52
C VAL A 213 2.88 0.46 28.89
N TRP A 214 3.55 -0.07 29.92
CA TRP A 214 3.13 0.00 31.32
C TRP A 214 4.06 0.89 32.12
N ASP A 215 3.48 1.75 32.93
CA ASP A 215 4.21 2.52 33.93
C ASP A 215 4.38 1.69 35.21
N LYS A 216 5.62 1.33 35.51
CA LYS A 216 6.04 0.69 36.76
C LYS A 216 7.04 1.55 37.53
N THR A 217 7.13 2.83 37.18
CA THR A 217 7.90 3.79 37.95
C THR A 217 7.20 4.07 39.29
N PRO A 218 7.93 4.33 40.37
CA PRO A 218 7.32 4.79 41.62
C PRO A 218 6.68 6.17 41.41
N THR A 219 5.76 6.55 42.30
CA THR A 219 4.92 7.75 42.14
C THR A 219 5.71 9.07 42.10
N ASP A 220 6.93 9.08 42.62
CA ASP A 220 7.89 10.18 42.63
C ASP A 220 8.79 10.22 41.40
N ALA A 221 8.88 9.15 40.60
CA ALA A 221 9.74 9.04 39.42
C ALA A 221 9.02 9.40 38.09
N LYS A 222 8.10 10.37 38.11
CA LYS A 222 7.33 10.78 36.91
C LYS A 222 8.20 11.33 35.78
N GLU A 223 9.31 11.98 36.11
CA GLU A 223 10.26 12.48 35.10
C GLU A 223 10.92 11.34 34.33
N ARG A 224 11.22 10.23 35.02
CA ARG A 224 11.73 9.01 34.42
C ARG A 224 10.72 8.41 33.45
N TRP A 225 9.45 8.24 33.88
CA TRP A 225 8.37 7.76 33.00
C TRP A 225 8.28 8.61 31.73
N LYS A 226 8.20 9.93 31.88
CA LYS A 226 8.09 10.85 30.75
C LYS A 226 9.29 10.74 29.81
N SER A 227 10.50 10.66 30.35
CA SER A 227 11.71 10.54 29.53
C SER A 227 11.77 9.22 28.78
N ALA A 228 11.45 8.10 29.44
CA ALA A 228 11.41 6.79 28.80
C ALA A 228 10.29 6.72 27.75
N HIS A 229 9.06 7.07 28.13
CA HIS A 229 7.92 7.00 27.24
C HIS A 229 8.12 7.86 25.98
N ASP A 230 8.36 9.16 26.16
CA ASP A 230 8.35 10.12 25.05
C ASP A 230 9.62 10.03 24.19
N LYS A 231 10.80 9.80 24.81
CA LYS A 231 12.09 9.83 24.09
C LYS A 231 12.61 8.46 23.71
N LEU A 232 12.45 7.47 24.59
CA LEU A 232 12.98 6.12 24.37
C LEU A 232 12.03 5.27 23.54
N ILE A 233 10.73 5.32 23.83
CA ILE A 233 9.73 4.45 23.21
C ILE A 233 9.05 5.13 22.02
N GLU A 234 8.39 6.28 22.19
CA GLU A 234 7.65 6.96 21.10
C GLU A 234 8.55 7.41 19.95
N GLY A 235 9.83 7.68 20.21
CA GLY A 235 10.82 7.98 19.16
C GLY A 235 11.12 6.80 18.22
N VAL A 236 10.73 5.59 18.61
CA VAL A 236 11.12 4.33 17.97
C VAL A 236 9.91 3.49 17.56
N PHE A 237 8.84 3.52 18.35
CA PHE A 237 7.65 2.71 18.21
C PHE A 237 6.38 3.56 18.22
N GLY A 238 5.30 3.03 17.65
CA GLY A 238 3.96 3.49 17.99
C GLY A 238 3.60 2.99 19.40
N ALA A 239 3.39 3.88 20.36
CA ALA A 239 3.09 3.49 21.73
C ALA A 239 1.58 3.51 22.00
N TYR A 240 1.07 2.47 22.66
CA TYR A 240 -0.24 2.48 23.30
C TYR A 240 -0.08 2.32 24.81
N GLN A 241 -0.50 3.35 25.55
CA GLN A 241 -0.37 3.38 27.00
C GLN A 241 -1.44 2.51 27.68
N VAL A 242 -1.02 1.69 28.64
CA VAL A 242 -1.89 0.84 29.45
C VAL A 242 -1.73 1.24 30.92
N ILE A 243 -2.76 1.88 31.49
CA ILE A 243 -2.65 2.55 32.80
C ILE A 243 -3.13 1.64 33.96
N ASN A 244 -3.97 0.62 33.70
CA ASN A 244 -4.68 -0.09 34.77
C ASN A 244 -4.58 -1.62 34.75
N ASP A 245 -3.84 -2.20 33.80
CA ASP A 245 -3.72 -3.66 33.71
C ASP A 245 -2.53 -4.17 34.55
N PRO A 246 -2.66 -5.33 35.22
CA PRO A 246 -1.53 -5.95 35.89
C PRO A 246 -0.41 -6.21 34.86
N TRP A 247 0.84 -5.98 35.27
CA TRP A 247 1.97 -6.46 34.49
C TRP A 247 2.02 -7.96 34.67
N VAL A 248 1.46 -8.67 33.72
CA VAL A 248 1.66 -10.09 33.60
C VAL A 248 3.03 -10.23 32.97
N ALA A 249 4.05 -10.40 33.80
CA ALA A 249 5.31 -10.97 33.34
C ALA A 249 4.94 -12.38 32.85
N ILE A 250 4.61 -12.50 31.56
CA ILE A 250 4.34 -13.79 30.96
C ILE A 250 5.70 -14.49 30.94
N SER A 251 6.00 -15.19 32.04
CA SER A 251 7.03 -16.21 32.07
C SER A 251 6.55 -17.29 31.12
N ARG A 252 6.84 -17.16 29.83
CA ARG A 252 6.49 -18.20 28.87
C ARG A 252 7.21 -19.48 29.32
N PRO A 253 6.51 -20.61 29.55
CA PRO A 253 7.02 -21.87 29.11
C PRO A 253 6.73 -21.93 27.60
N TYR A 254 7.49 -21.21 26.77
CA TYR A 254 7.58 -21.58 25.34
C TYR A 254 8.58 -22.73 25.29
N SER A 255 8.20 -23.85 25.93
CA SER A 255 8.76 -25.13 25.57
C SER A 255 8.27 -25.35 24.15
N SER A 256 9.13 -25.05 23.18
CA SER A 256 9.07 -25.74 21.91
C SER A 256 8.98 -27.22 22.28
N GLN A 257 7.79 -27.82 22.15
CA GLN A 257 7.73 -29.25 22.03
C GLN A 257 8.63 -29.56 20.82
N GLU A 258 9.84 -30.03 21.09
CA GLU A 258 10.67 -30.73 20.13
C GLU A 258 9.78 -31.80 19.54
N SER A 259 9.34 -31.55 18.30
CA SER A 259 8.77 -32.57 17.46
C SER A 259 9.93 -33.47 17.04
N ASP A 260 10.19 -34.50 17.85
CA ASP A 260 10.93 -35.70 17.45
C ASP A 260 10.25 -36.40 16.27
#